data_AF-A0AA37K006-F1
#
_entry.id   AF-A0AA37K006-F1
#
_cell.length_a   1.000
_cell.length_b   1.000
_cell.length_c   1.000
_cell.angle_alpha   90.00
_cell.angle_beta   90.00
_cell.angle_gamma   90.00
#
_symmetry.space_group_name_H-M   'P 1'
#
loop_
_entity.id
_entity.type
_entity.pdbx_description
1 polymer ?
#
loop_
_entity_poly.entity_id
_entity_poly.type
_entity_poly.pdbx_seq_one_letter_code
_entity_poly.pdbx_strand_id
1 'polypeptide(L)'
;MQTKHRRGFTLIEMVVVIAIIGVLLALTAPLFSSFLESARKTACMANLTTATRTLEFYEVVENRTLTPDVIDTIMKDSMGADPTSSGYRGICPSGGVYNVTVGASGDIKVRCSKHGMTAVETINSDNKNILDLLQLAIESYFEKRPGNTLNSTGPNFGDDIKERLAASLKISTDFDFRIYKVNNNEYKVYISDPLKDVNVSDQVTVTGYQIKNGWVAGTGTSQLISVGTESVDGVPIKIISAAEYQWD
;
A
#
# COMPACT_ATOMS: atom_id res chain seq x y z
N MET A 1 -56.27 22.37 29.43
CA MET A 1 -54.90 21.89 29.19
C MET A 1 -54.98 20.41 28.82
N GLN A 2 -54.70 20.04 27.57
CA GLN A 2 -54.65 18.62 27.17
C GLN A 2 -53.33 18.01 27.64
N THR A 3 -53.38 17.01 28.52
CA THR A 3 -52.22 16.27 28.99
C THR A 3 -51.79 15.27 27.91
N LYS A 4 -50.65 15.54 27.25
CA LYS A 4 -50.03 14.58 26.32
C LYS A 4 -49.65 13.32 27.11
N HIS A 5 -50.32 12.21 26.81
CA HIS A 5 -49.95 10.89 27.29
C HIS A 5 -48.51 10.59 26.84
N ARG A 6 -47.55 10.61 27.77
CA ARG A 6 -46.18 10.18 27.48
C ARG A 6 -46.21 8.66 27.32
N ARG A 7 -45.99 8.16 26.10
CA ARG A 7 -45.77 6.74 25.82
C ARG A 7 -44.41 6.38 26.42
N GLY A 8 -44.41 5.50 27.43
CA GLY A 8 -43.19 4.92 27.99
C GLY A 8 -42.72 3.73 27.15
N PHE A 9 -41.41 3.56 27.06
CA PHE A 9 -40.80 2.43 26.35
C PHE A 9 -41.06 1.13 27.13
N THR A 10 -41.39 0.05 26.43
CA THR A 10 -41.57 -1.27 27.03
C THR A 10 -40.22 -1.98 27.19
N LEU A 11 -40.09 -2.81 28.23
CA LEU A 11 -38.88 -3.63 28.43
C LEU A 11 -38.58 -4.52 27.21
N ILE A 12 -39.62 -5.04 26.56
CA ILE A 12 -39.46 -5.92 25.40
C ILE A 12 -38.88 -5.19 24.19
N GLU A 13 -39.27 -3.93 23.96
CA GLU A 13 -38.70 -3.12 22.89
C GLU A 13 -37.19 -2.91 23.09
N MET A 14 -36.71 -2.73 24.32
CA MET A 14 -35.27 -2.64 24.58
C MET A 14 -34.54 -3.98 24.40
N VAL A 15 -35.17 -5.09 24.81
CA VAL A 15 -34.57 -6.43 24.67
C VAL A 15 -34.38 -6.84 23.20
N VAL A 16 -35.35 -6.52 22.33
CA VAL A 16 -35.22 -6.82 20.90
C VAL A 16 -34.12 -5.98 20.25
N VAL A 17 -33.97 -4.71 20.63
CA VAL A 17 -32.95 -3.82 20.08
C VAL A 17 -31.53 -4.32 20.41
N ILE A 18 -31.27 -4.67 21.67
CA ILE A 18 -29.94 -5.19 22.05
C ILE A 18 -29.63 -6.53 21.38
N ALA A 19 -30.65 -7.38 21.15
CA ALA A 19 -30.49 -8.64 20.44
C ALA A 19 -30.07 -8.43 18.99
N ILE A 20 -30.71 -7.49 18.28
CA ILE A 20 -30.35 -7.14 16.90
C ILE A 20 -28.94 -6.54 16.83
N ILE A 21 -28.59 -5.62 17.75
CA ILE A 21 -27.23 -5.05 17.81
C ILE A 21 -26.19 -6.15 18.04
N GLY A 22 -26.47 -7.13 18.90
CA GLY A 22 -25.57 -8.27 19.16
C GLY A 22 -25.29 -9.11 17.92
N VAL A 23 -26.31 -9.41 17.11
CA VAL A 23 -26.14 -10.17 15.85
C VAL A 23 -25.29 -9.39 14.85
N LEU A 24 -25.53 -8.08 14.70
CA LEU A 24 -24.75 -7.24 13.78
C LEU A 24 -23.27 -7.15 14.19
N LEU A 25 -22.99 -6.99 15.49
CA LEU A 25 -21.62 -6.96 16.00
C LEU A 25 -20.90 -8.31 15.81
N ALA A 26 -21.60 -9.43 15.98
CA ALA A 26 -21.02 -10.77 15.80
C ALA A 26 -20.51 -11.01 14.37
N LEU A 27 -21.22 -10.49 13.37
CA LEU A 27 -20.83 -10.62 11.95
C LEU A 27 -19.69 -9.66 11.56
N THR A 28 -19.65 -8.46 12.15
CA THR A 28 -18.74 -7.38 11.73
C THR A 28 -17.41 -7.39 12.48
N ALA A 29 -17.39 -7.83 13.74
CA ALA A 29 -16.19 -7.84 14.58
C ALA A 29 -14.94 -8.52 13.97
N PRO A 30 -15.01 -9.72 13.35
CA PRO A 30 -13.79 -10.42 12.90
C PRO A 30 -13.06 -9.70 11.75
N LEU A 31 -13.80 -9.00 10.88
CA LEU A 31 -13.24 -8.29 9.74
C LEU A 31 -12.50 -7.01 10.15
N PHE A 32 -12.82 -6.43 11.30
CA PHE A 32 -12.32 -5.10 11.69
C PHE A 32 -10.82 -5.08 12.02
N SER A 33 -10.26 -6.22 12.45
CA SER A 33 -8.87 -6.30 12.92
C SER A 33 -7.83 -6.04 11.82
N SER A 34 -8.03 -6.60 10.62
CA SER A 34 -7.11 -6.43 9.48
C SER A 34 -7.20 -5.02 8.90
N PHE A 35 -8.42 -4.47 8.77
CA PHE A 35 -8.61 -3.09 8.33
C PHE A 35 -7.93 -2.08 9.26
N LEU A 36 -8.02 -2.32 10.57
CA LEU A 36 -7.38 -1.45 11.55
C LEU A 36 -5.85 -1.52 11.47
N GLU A 37 -5.28 -2.71 11.24
CA GLU A 37 -3.84 -2.88 11.08
C GLU A 37 -3.33 -2.19 9.81
N SER A 38 -4.04 -2.34 8.70
CA SER A 38 -3.73 -1.64 7.45
C SER A 38 -3.83 -0.12 7.61
N ALA A 39 -4.85 0.38 8.31
CA ALA A 39 -4.99 1.81 8.60
C ALA A 39 -3.83 2.33 9.46
N ARG A 40 -3.41 1.57 10.48
CA ARG A 40 -2.26 1.92 11.34
C ARG A 40 -0.94 1.93 10.56
N LYS A 41 -0.74 0.97 9.65
CA LYS A 41 0.45 0.91 8.78
C LYS A 41 0.50 2.15 7.87
N THR A 42 -0.61 2.49 7.21
CA THR A 42 -0.72 3.68 6.34
C THR A 42 -0.47 4.98 7.12
N ALA A 43 -1.08 5.13 8.30
CA ALA A 43 -0.86 6.31 9.15
C ALA A 43 0.58 6.39 9.67
N CYS A 44 1.20 5.26 10.01
CA CYS A 44 2.62 5.22 10.38
C CYS A 44 3.51 5.72 9.25
N MET A 45 3.23 5.30 8.00
CA MET A 45 4.00 5.71 6.82
C MET A 45 3.89 7.21 6.55
N ALA A 46 2.68 7.78 6.66
CA ALA A 46 2.47 9.22 6.56
C ALA A 46 3.26 9.98 7.63
N ASN A 47 3.24 9.51 8.87
CA ASN A 47 3.99 10.12 9.97
C ASN A 47 5.51 10.03 9.76
N LEU A 48 6.04 8.93 9.21
CA LEU A 48 7.46 8.80 8.87
C LEU A 48 7.87 9.82 7.80
N THR A 49 7.02 9.99 6.78
CA THR A 49 7.25 10.96 5.70
C THR A 49 7.28 12.39 6.22
N THR A 50 6.32 12.75 7.07
CA THR A 50 6.28 14.07 7.71
C THR A 50 7.52 14.29 8.56
N ALA A 51 7.92 13.32 9.39
CA ALA A 51 9.12 13.44 10.23
C ALA A 51 10.37 13.71 9.40
N THR A 52 10.60 12.95 8.33
CA THR A 52 11.76 13.18 7.44
C THR A 52 11.71 14.57 6.80
N ARG A 53 10.57 14.98 6.24
CA ARG A 53 10.44 16.30 5.61
C ARG A 53 10.67 17.44 6.58
N THR A 54 10.18 17.33 7.80
CA THR A 54 10.41 18.34 8.83
C THR A 54 11.90 18.48 9.15
N LEU A 55 12.61 17.36 9.28
CA LEU A 55 14.05 17.36 9.54
C LEU A 55 14.85 17.94 8.36
N GLU A 56 14.52 17.55 7.13
CA GLU A 56 15.15 18.08 5.91
C GLU A 56 14.90 19.58 5.73
N PHE A 57 13.66 20.02 5.94
CA PHE A 57 13.29 21.44 5.84
C PHE A 57 14.13 22.28 6.80
N TYR A 58 14.38 21.76 8.01
CA TYR A 58 15.18 22.45 9.01
C TYR A 58 16.65 22.59 8.58
N GLU A 59 17.23 21.54 8.01
CA GLU A 59 18.60 21.58 7.47
C GLU A 59 18.75 22.61 6.35
N VAL A 60 17.80 22.67 5.43
CA VAL A 60 17.82 23.57 4.26
C VAL A 60 17.53 25.03 4.64
N VAL A 61 16.53 25.27 5.48
CA VAL A 61 16.04 26.64 5.76
C VAL A 61 16.83 27.32 6.86
N GLU A 62 17.20 26.59 7.91
CA GLU A 62 17.95 27.19 9.03
C GLU A 62 19.47 27.14 8.82
N ASN A 63 19.95 26.46 7.77
CA ASN A 63 21.37 26.25 7.47
C ASN A 63 22.13 25.70 8.70
N ARG A 64 21.47 24.83 9.46
CA ARG A 64 21.99 24.21 10.68
C ARG A 64 22.21 22.72 10.45
N THR A 65 23.31 22.22 10.97
CA THR A 65 23.57 20.79 11.02
C THR A 65 22.63 20.10 11.99
N LEU A 66 22.07 18.97 11.57
CA LEU A 66 21.22 18.13 12.42
C LEU A 66 22.08 17.39 13.45
N THR A 67 22.27 18.03 14.61
CA THR A 67 22.82 17.38 15.79
C THR A 67 21.74 16.57 16.51
N PRO A 68 22.09 15.58 17.35
CA PRO A 68 21.12 14.81 18.11
C PRO A 68 20.13 15.68 18.91
N ASP A 69 20.62 16.74 19.58
CA ASP A 69 19.77 17.64 20.38
C ASP A 69 18.77 18.43 19.52
N VAL A 70 19.17 18.81 18.30
CA VAL A 70 18.30 19.50 17.35
C VAL A 70 17.21 18.54 16.84
N ILE A 71 17.58 17.30 16.51
CA ILE A 71 16.61 16.27 16.08
C ILE A 71 15.61 16.01 17.21
N ASP A 72 16.05 15.91 18.46
CA ASP A 72 15.17 15.73 19.62
C ASP A 72 14.15 16.86 19.75
N THR A 73 14.60 18.10 19.60
CA THR A 73 13.75 19.29 19.65
C THR A 73 12.72 19.28 18.51
N ILE A 74 13.15 19.01 17.28
CA ILE A 74 12.26 18.97 16.11
C ILE A 74 11.23 17.87 16.24
N MET A 75 11.66 16.65 16.61
CA MET A 75 10.76 15.50 16.78
C MET A 75 9.75 15.77 17.89
N LYS A 76 10.16 16.41 18.99
CA LYS A 76 9.24 16.76 20.06
C LYS A 76 8.24 17.83 19.64
N ASP A 77 8.71 18.95 19.13
CA ASP A 77 7.88 20.15 18.93
C ASP A 77 7.02 20.06 17.66
N SER A 78 7.53 19.43 16.61
CA SER A 78 6.83 19.35 15.32
C SER A 78 6.04 18.05 15.13
N MET A 79 6.50 16.94 15.72
CA MET A 79 5.84 15.64 15.58
C MET A 79 5.08 15.20 16.83
N GLY A 80 5.25 15.89 17.97
CA GLY A 80 4.70 15.45 19.25
C GLY A 80 5.35 14.17 19.76
N ALA A 81 6.60 13.90 19.38
CA ALA A 81 7.33 12.72 19.81
C ALA A 81 7.93 12.88 21.20
N ASP A 82 8.06 11.77 21.92
CA ASP A 82 8.86 11.71 23.12
C ASP A 82 10.26 11.14 22.80
N PRO A 83 11.35 11.91 22.97
CA PRO A 83 12.70 11.42 22.83
C PRO A 83 13.03 10.38 23.92
N THR A 84 13.66 9.27 23.52
CA THR A 84 14.10 8.20 24.42
C THR A 84 15.46 7.69 23.97
N SER A 85 16.13 6.91 24.84
CA SER A 85 17.39 6.25 24.49
C SER A 85 17.29 5.31 23.28
N SER A 86 16.09 4.88 22.91
CA SER A 86 15.84 3.97 21.78
C SER A 86 15.28 4.69 20.54
N GLY A 87 15.16 6.02 20.54
CA GLY A 87 14.52 6.81 19.49
C GLY A 87 13.27 7.55 19.98
N TYR A 88 12.30 7.77 19.10
CA TYR A 88 11.16 8.66 19.32
C TYR A 88 9.83 7.89 19.44
N ARG A 89 9.10 8.09 20.54
CA ARG A 89 7.82 7.40 20.82
C ARG A 89 6.63 8.34 20.64
N GLY A 90 5.41 7.80 20.74
CA GLY A 90 4.17 8.58 20.76
C GLY A 90 3.54 8.83 19.38
N ILE A 91 4.30 8.69 18.29
CA ILE A 91 3.82 9.02 16.94
C ILE A 91 3.27 7.80 16.18
N CYS A 92 3.80 6.59 16.46
CA CYS A 92 3.37 5.39 15.74
C CYS A 92 1.99 4.90 16.25
N PRO A 93 0.98 4.74 15.38
CA PRO A 93 -0.35 4.26 15.78
C PRO A 93 -0.36 2.85 16.38
N SER A 94 0.65 2.03 16.05
CA SER A 94 0.84 0.67 16.59
C SER A 94 1.82 0.64 17.78
N GLY A 95 2.21 1.81 18.31
CA GLY A 95 3.12 1.92 19.46
C GLY A 95 4.60 1.63 19.15
N GLY A 96 5.00 1.69 17.88
CA GLY A 96 6.41 1.58 17.47
C GLY A 96 7.25 2.80 17.85
N VAL A 97 8.57 2.61 17.79
CA VAL A 97 9.58 3.65 18.04
C VAL A 97 10.17 4.09 16.71
N TYR A 98 10.36 5.39 16.52
CA TYR A 98 10.98 5.95 15.32
C TYR A 98 12.48 6.17 15.58
N ASN A 99 13.34 5.69 14.69
CA ASN A 99 14.80 5.86 14.76
C ASN A 99 15.26 6.76 13.62
N VAL A 100 15.92 7.87 13.94
CA VAL A 100 16.48 8.80 12.96
C VAL A 100 17.96 8.45 12.75
N THR A 101 18.44 8.46 11.51
CA THR A 101 19.84 8.26 11.14
C THR A 101 20.23 9.30 10.10
N VAL A 102 21.25 10.09 10.36
CA VAL A 102 21.79 11.07 9.40
C VAL A 102 23.04 10.49 8.75
N GLY A 103 23.02 10.30 7.44
CA GLY A 103 24.15 9.80 6.66
C GLY A 103 25.24 10.86 6.46
N ALA A 104 26.45 10.43 6.12
CA ALA A 104 27.59 11.33 5.88
C ALA A 104 27.37 12.31 4.71
N SER A 105 26.45 11.99 3.80
CA SER A 105 25.99 12.78 2.66
C SER A 105 24.80 13.71 2.98
N GLY A 106 24.32 13.74 4.22
CA GLY A 106 23.11 14.49 4.62
C GLY A 106 21.80 13.71 4.49
N ASP A 107 21.84 12.41 4.19
CA ASP A 107 20.62 11.59 4.05
C ASP A 107 19.93 11.32 5.41
N ILE A 108 18.71 11.80 5.63
CA ILE A 108 17.98 11.66 6.92
C ILE A 108 16.98 10.49 6.95
N LYS A 109 17.42 9.31 7.39
CA LYS A 109 16.56 8.12 7.43
C LYS A 109 15.76 8.04 8.72
N VAL A 110 14.43 7.99 8.64
CA VAL A 110 13.57 7.75 9.81
C VAL A 110 12.90 6.38 9.72
N ARG A 111 13.13 5.48 10.68
CA ARG A 111 12.63 4.09 10.69
C ARG A 111 11.62 3.81 11.77
N CYS A 112 10.56 3.05 11.49
CA CYS A 112 9.68 2.53 12.54
C CYS A 112 10.05 1.09 12.96
N SER A 113 10.20 0.84 14.26
CA SER A 113 10.51 -0.49 14.81
C SER A 113 9.39 -1.54 14.68
N LYS A 114 8.14 -1.12 14.44
CA LYS A 114 6.98 -2.02 14.26
C LYS A 114 6.72 -2.38 12.79
N HIS A 115 6.93 -1.43 11.88
CA HIS A 115 6.56 -1.60 10.48
C HIS A 115 7.77 -1.63 9.52
N GLY A 116 9.00 -1.44 10.02
CA GLY A 116 10.25 -1.64 9.26
C GLY A 116 10.60 -0.57 8.22
N MET A 117 9.67 0.33 7.90
CA MET A 117 9.78 1.36 6.85
C MET A 117 10.77 2.47 7.22
N THR A 118 11.57 2.95 6.25
CA THR A 118 12.47 4.11 6.34
C THR A 118 11.89 5.29 5.57
N ALA A 119 11.92 6.54 6.05
CA ALA A 119 11.50 7.70 5.24
C ALA A 119 12.59 8.35 4.39
N VAL A 120 13.88 7.97 4.47
CA VAL A 120 14.85 8.32 3.39
C VAL A 120 14.62 7.55 2.10
N GLU A 121 13.71 6.58 2.17
CA GLU A 121 13.15 5.99 0.97
C GLU A 121 12.21 6.95 0.24
N THR A 122 11.94 8.13 0.81
CA THR A 122 10.94 9.06 0.32
C THR A 122 11.51 10.23 -0.46
N ILE A 123 12.80 10.58 -0.31
CA ILE A 123 13.32 11.86 -0.85
C ILE A 123 14.59 11.71 -1.72
N ASN A 124 15.38 10.63 -1.56
CA ASN A 124 16.49 10.30 -2.47
C ASN A 124 16.24 9.06 -3.32
N SER A 125 15.07 8.99 -3.95
CA SER A 125 14.83 8.07 -5.06
C SER A 125 13.60 8.49 -5.84
N ASP A 126 13.76 8.61 -7.15
CA ASP A 126 12.66 8.88 -8.09
C ASP A 126 11.46 7.91 -8.00
N ASN A 127 11.46 6.83 -7.21
CA ASN A 127 10.40 5.80 -7.31
C ASN A 127 9.93 5.13 -6.01
N LYS A 128 10.44 5.52 -4.85
CA LYS A 128 10.42 4.57 -3.72
C LYS A 128 9.24 4.71 -2.74
N ASN A 129 8.54 5.85 -2.71
CA ASN A 129 7.23 5.95 -2.07
C ASN A 129 6.10 5.25 -2.85
N ILE A 130 6.23 5.20 -4.17
CA ILE A 130 5.19 4.64 -5.05
C ILE A 130 5.27 3.11 -5.03
N LEU A 131 6.49 2.58 -4.94
CA LEU A 131 6.80 1.15 -4.94
C LEU A 131 6.41 0.44 -3.62
N ASP A 132 6.61 1.07 -2.46
CA ASP A 132 6.12 0.52 -1.18
C ASP A 132 4.58 0.56 -1.12
N LEU A 133 3.98 1.61 -1.67
CA LEU A 133 2.54 1.69 -1.84
C LEU A 133 2.01 0.70 -2.88
N LEU A 134 2.78 0.40 -3.93
CA LEU A 134 2.44 -0.62 -4.92
C LEU A 134 2.42 -2.00 -4.26
N GLN A 135 3.45 -2.32 -3.47
CA GLN A 135 3.49 -3.55 -2.67
C GLN A 135 2.25 -3.65 -1.77
N LEU A 136 1.92 -2.58 -1.04
CA LEU A 136 0.72 -2.51 -0.20
C LEU A 136 -0.59 -2.70 -0.98
N ALA A 137 -0.71 -2.09 -2.16
CA ALA A 137 -1.90 -2.19 -3.00
C ALA A 137 -2.07 -3.61 -3.55
N ILE A 138 -0.97 -4.25 -3.97
CA ILE A 138 -0.96 -5.64 -4.43
C ILE A 138 -1.26 -6.61 -3.26
N GLU A 139 -0.67 -6.40 -2.09
CA GLU A 139 -0.97 -7.18 -0.86
C GLU A 139 -2.45 -7.08 -0.48
N SER A 140 -2.98 -5.86 -0.37
CA SER A 140 -4.39 -5.59 -0.05
C SER A 140 -5.35 -6.22 -1.06
N TYR A 141 -4.98 -6.27 -2.35
CA TYR A 141 -5.75 -6.98 -3.36
C TYR A 141 -5.81 -8.48 -3.07
N PHE A 142 -4.66 -9.13 -2.86
CA PHE A 142 -4.57 -10.58 -2.63
C PHE A 142 -5.10 -11.02 -1.26
N GLU A 143 -5.14 -10.13 -0.27
CA GLU A 143 -5.83 -10.39 1.01
C GLU A 143 -7.34 -10.47 0.83
N LYS A 144 -7.92 -9.61 -0.01
CA LYS A 144 -9.36 -9.60 -0.29
C LYS A 144 -9.79 -10.68 -1.28
N ARG A 145 -8.86 -11.15 -2.12
CA ARG A 145 -9.12 -12.10 -3.21
C ARG A 145 -8.11 -13.24 -3.17
N PRO A 146 -8.48 -14.40 -2.61
CA PRO A 146 -7.58 -15.54 -2.57
C PRO A 146 -7.30 -16.03 -3.99
N GLY A 147 -6.03 -15.97 -4.39
CA GLY A 147 -5.57 -16.31 -5.73
C GLY A 147 -4.13 -15.84 -5.90
N ASN A 148 -3.49 -16.25 -7.01
CA ASN A 148 -2.10 -15.89 -7.29
C ASN A 148 -1.97 -14.96 -8.51
N THR A 149 -3.09 -14.54 -9.11
CA THR A 149 -3.10 -13.74 -10.33
C THR A 149 -3.95 -12.48 -10.16
N LEU A 150 -3.47 -11.36 -10.69
CA LEU A 150 -4.20 -10.11 -10.82
C LEU A 150 -4.07 -9.63 -12.27
N ASN A 151 -5.19 -9.27 -12.90
CA ASN A 151 -5.26 -8.84 -14.30
C ASN A 151 -5.91 -7.45 -14.37
N SER A 152 -5.35 -6.54 -15.19
CA SER A 152 -5.92 -5.19 -15.40
C SER A 152 -7.26 -5.19 -16.13
N THR A 153 -7.56 -6.26 -16.86
CA THR A 153 -8.81 -6.48 -17.61
C THR A 153 -9.92 -7.13 -16.77
N GLY A 154 -9.62 -7.48 -15.51
CA GLY A 154 -10.52 -8.21 -14.62
C GLY A 154 -11.64 -7.35 -14.02
N PRO A 155 -12.80 -7.95 -13.68
CA PRO A 155 -13.80 -7.26 -12.87
C PRO A 155 -13.22 -6.88 -11.50
N ASN A 156 -13.58 -5.71 -11.00
CA ASN A 156 -13.09 -5.17 -9.72
C ASN A 156 -11.56 -4.98 -9.64
N PHE A 157 -10.89 -4.87 -10.80
CA PHE A 157 -9.56 -4.29 -10.89
C PHE A 157 -9.60 -2.84 -10.40
N GLY A 158 -8.67 -2.47 -9.52
CA GLY A 158 -8.55 -1.10 -9.02
C GLY A 158 -7.50 -0.34 -9.80
N ASP A 159 -7.89 0.78 -10.42
CA ASP A 159 -7.02 1.65 -11.22
C ASP A 159 -5.75 2.09 -10.47
N ASP A 160 -5.82 2.16 -9.14
CA ASP A 160 -4.72 2.48 -8.24
C ASP A 160 -3.44 1.64 -8.48
N ILE A 161 -3.56 0.33 -8.77
CA ILE A 161 -2.38 -0.52 -9.03
C ILE A 161 -1.77 -0.18 -10.39
N LYS A 162 -2.59 0.15 -11.40
CA LYS A 162 -2.13 0.53 -12.74
C LYS A 162 -1.36 1.85 -12.69
N GLU A 163 -1.94 2.85 -12.03
CA GLU A 163 -1.32 4.16 -11.83
C GLU A 163 0.02 4.04 -11.09
N ARG A 164 0.07 3.22 -10.04
CA ARG A 164 1.31 2.97 -9.29
C ARG A 164 2.37 2.23 -10.10
N LEU A 165 1.99 1.23 -10.90
CA LEU A 165 2.90 0.54 -11.81
C LEU A 165 3.45 1.49 -12.87
N ALA A 166 2.59 2.30 -13.49
CA ALA A 166 2.97 3.29 -14.48
C ALA A 166 4.04 4.24 -13.94
N ALA A 167 3.77 4.80 -12.76
CA ALA A 167 4.70 5.70 -12.10
C ALA A 167 6.00 5.01 -11.68
N SER A 168 5.93 3.81 -11.09
CA SER A 168 7.11 3.05 -10.65
C SER A 168 8.06 2.67 -11.79
N LEU A 169 7.50 2.36 -12.96
CA LEU A 169 8.26 1.96 -14.15
C LEU A 169 8.58 3.13 -15.07
N LYS A 170 8.10 4.34 -14.74
CA LYS A 170 8.23 5.54 -15.57
C LYS A 170 7.66 5.36 -16.99
N ILE A 171 6.51 4.71 -17.09
CA ILE A 171 5.77 4.48 -18.35
C ILE A 171 4.41 5.20 -18.32
N SER A 172 3.75 5.34 -19.48
CA SER A 172 2.37 5.85 -19.54
C SER A 172 1.42 4.89 -18.82
N THR A 173 0.19 5.31 -18.51
CA THR A 173 -0.87 4.43 -18.01
C THR A 173 -1.58 3.66 -19.13
N ASP A 174 -1.12 3.78 -20.38
CA ASP A 174 -1.75 3.16 -21.54
C ASP A 174 -1.16 1.76 -21.80
N PHE A 175 -1.41 0.84 -20.87
CA PHE A 175 -0.96 -0.55 -20.94
C PHE A 175 -1.94 -1.47 -20.22
N ASP A 176 -1.86 -2.76 -20.51
CA ASP A 176 -2.47 -3.80 -19.69
C ASP A 176 -1.40 -4.63 -19.01
N PHE A 177 -1.77 -5.26 -17.90
CA PHE A 177 -0.83 -6.05 -17.14
C PHE A 177 -1.46 -7.29 -16.51
N ARG A 178 -0.57 -8.22 -16.20
CA ARG A 178 -0.84 -9.40 -15.38
C ARG A 178 0.22 -9.50 -14.29
N ILE A 179 -0.19 -9.67 -13.04
CA ILE A 179 0.69 -9.91 -11.91
C ILE A 179 0.50 -11.33 -11.42
N TYR A 180 1.60 -12.05 -11.22
CA TYR A 180 1.65 -13.34 -10.57
C TYR A 180 2.32 -13.22 -9.19
N LYS A 181 1.61 -13.59 -8.12
CA LYS A 181 2.16 -13.68 -6.77
C LYS A 181 2.99 -14.96 -6.65
N VAL A 182 4.30 -14.81 -6.51
CA VAL A 182 5.23 -15.94 -6.29
C VAL A 182 5.23 -16.32 -4.82
N ASN A 183 5.40 -15.32 -3.94
CA ASN A 183 5.28 -15.45 -2.50
C ASN A 183 4.84 -14.09 -1.91
N ASN A 184 4.86 -13.91 -0.59
CA ASN A 184 4.40 -12.66 0.03
C ASN A 184 5.27 -11.44 -0.29
N ASN A 185 6.52 -11.65 -0.71
CA ASN A 185 7.47 -10.59 -0.95
C ASN A 185 7.95 -10.56 -2.40
N GLU A 186 7.39 -11.39 -3.29
CA GLU A 186 7.86 -11.54 -4.66
C GLU A 186 6.69 -11.69 -5.63
N TYR A 187 6.75 -10.89 -6.70
CA TYR A 187 5.75 -10.85 -7.76
C TYR A 187 6.44 -10.83 -9.12
N LYS A 188 5.81 -11.46 -10.10
CA LYS A 188 6.15 -11.29 -11.52
C LYS A 188 5.08 -10.45 -12.17
N VAL A 189 5.47 -9.33 -12.77
CA VAL A 189 4.58 -8.39 -13.45
C VAL A 189 4.87 -8.46 -14.94
N TYR A 190 3.83 -8.65 -15.73
CA TYR A 190 3.90 -8.71 -17.18
C TYR A 190 3.10 -7.54 -17.73
N ILE A 191 3.71 -6.71 -18.57
CA ILE A 191 3.09 -5.50 -19.12
C ILE A 191 3.08 -5.60 -20.63
N SER A 192 1.95 -5.26 -21.25
CA SER A 192 1.75 -5.19 -22.70
C SER A 192 1.04 -3.90 -23.09
N ASP A 193 1.01 -3.63 -24.40
CA ASP A 193 0.05 -2.68 -24.96
C ASP A 193 -1.40 -3.06 -24.57
N PRO A 194 -2.36 -2.11 -24.61
CA PRO A 194 -3.76 -2.35 -24.22
C PRO A 194 -4.39 -3.53 -25.00
N LEU A 195 -5.08 -4.41 -24.28
CA LEU A 195 -5.71 -5.61 -24.84
C LEU A 195 -7.14 -5.37 -25.34
N LYS A 196 -7.70 -4.18 -25.12
CA LYS A 196 -9.10 -3.85 -25.44
C LYS A 196 -9.46 -4.22 -26.88
N ASP A 197 -8.60 -3.85 -27.83
CA ASP A 197 -8.84 -3.99 -29.26
C ASP A 197 -8.09 -5.17 -29.90
N VAL A 198 -7.43 -6.02 -29.09
CA VAL A 198 -6.64 -7.18 -29.54
C VAL A 198 -7.46 -8.46 -29.43
N ASN A 199 -7.46 -9.36 -30.43
CA ASN A 199 -8.22 -10.61 -30.33
C ASN A 199 -7.48 -11.67 -29.51
N VAL A 200 -8.22 -12.64 -28.97
CA VAL A 200 -7.61 -13.81 -28.34
C VAL A 200 -6.81 -14.59 -29.39
N SER A 201 -5.62 -15.05 -29.03
CA SER A 201 -4.59 -15.69 -29.89
C SER A 201 -3.76 -14.74 -30.74
N ASP A 202 -4.10 -13.44 -30.83
CA ASP A 202 -3.19 -12.45 -31.40
C ASP A 202 -1.98 -12.27 -30.46
N GLN A 203 -0.84 -11.81 -31.00
CA GLN A 203 0.37 -11.59 -30.22
C GLN A 203 0.52 -10.11 -29.83
N VAL A 204 0.97 -9.88 -28.60
CA VAL A 204 1.34 -8.56 -28.08
C VAL A 204 2.77 -8.59 -27.57
N THR A 205 3.44 -7.44 -27.62
CA THR A 205 4.75 -7.28 -27.00
C THR A 205 4.59 -7.23 -25.49
N VAL A 206 5.28 -8.11 -24.78
CA VAL A 206 5.24 -8.20 -23.31
C VAL A 206 6.62 -8.01 -22.74
N THR A 207 6.74 -7.16 -21.72
CA THR A 207 7.94 -7.03 -20.89
C THR A 207 7.65 -7.53 -19.48
N GLY A 208 8.51 -8.41 -18.98
CA GLY A 208 8.43 -8.95 -17.62
C GLY A 208 9.26 -8.15 -16.63
N TYR A 209 8.71 -7.89 -15.45
CA TYR A 209 9.39 -7.28 -14.30
C TYR A 209 9.26 -8.16 -13.06
N GLN A 210 10.36 -8.44 -12.39
CA GLN A 210 10.38 -9.16 -11.13
C GLN A 210 10.40 -8.13 -10.00
N ILE A 211 9.37 -8.13 -9.15
CA ILE A 211 9.29 -7.26 -7.99
C ILE A 211 9.63 -8.08 -6.75
N LYS A 212 10.64 -7.69 -5.97
CA LYS A 212 11.03 -8.31 -4.70
C LYS A 212 11.12 -7.27 -3.60
N ASN A 213 10.45 -7.52 -2.48
CA ASN A 213 10.37 -6.61 -1.33
C ASN A 213 9.97 -5.17 -1.74
N GLY A 214 9.02 -5.03 -2.67
CA GLY A 214 8.60 -3.74 -3.20
C GLY A 214 9.49 -3.16 -4.31
N TRP A 215 10.58 -3.81 -4.72
CA TRP A 215 11.53 -3.28 -5.70
C TRP A 215 11.53 -4.03 -7.02
N VAL A 216 11.72 -3.34 -8.15
CA VAL A 216 12.07 -4.00 -9.42
C VAL A 216 13.47 -4.60 -9.27
N ALA A 217 13.51 -5.91 -9.04
CA ALA A 217 14.73 -6.70 -8.85
C ALA A 217 15.28 -7.25 -10.16
N GLY A 218 14.48 -7.25 -11.23
CA GLY A 218 14.90 -7.67 -12.56
C GLY A 218 13.89 -7.26 -13.62
N THR A 219 14.39 -7.00 -14.82
CA THR A 219 13.59 -6.72 -16.02
C THR A 219 14.00 -7.74 -17.07
N GLY A 220 13.05 -8.52 -17.57
CA GLY A 220 13.29 -9.47 -18.66
C GLY A 220 13.20 -8.79 -20.02
N THR A 221 13.65 -9.50 -21.06
CA THR A 221 13.53 -9.03 -22.44
C THR A 221 12.07 -8.97 -22.91
N SER A 222 11.78 -8.05 -23.84
CA SER A 222 10.47 -7.97 -24.46
C SER A 222 10.26 -9.15 -25.41
N GLN A 223 9.12 -9.83 -25.32
CA GLN A 223 8.78 -11.02 -26.09
C GLN A 223 7.38 -10.90 -26.69
N LEU A 224 7.15 -11.54 -27.84
CA LEU A 224 5.81 -11.69 -28.41
C LEU A 224 5.09 -12.82 -27.68
N ILE A 225 3.98 -12.48 -27.01
CA ILE A 225 3.20 -13.41 -26.21
C ILE A 225 1.75 -13.37 -26.69
N SER A 226 1.12 -14.55 -26.73
CA SER A 226 -0.27 -14.68 -27.17
C SER A 226 -1.23 -14.11 -26.14
N VAL A 227 -2.27 -13.40 -26.59
CA VAL A 227 -3.38 -12.96 -25.75
C VAL A 227 -4.27 -14.15 -25.45
N GLY A 228 -4.37 -14.50 -24.17
CA GLY A 228 -5.21 -15.59 -23.68
C GLY A 228 -6.60 -15.11 -23.24
N THR A 229 -7.39 -16.05 -22.73
CA THR A 229 -8.68 -15.78 -22.09
C THR A 229 -8.79 -16.56 -20.79
N GLU A 230 -9.35 -15.92 -19.76
CA GLU A 230 -9.67 -16.54 -18.47
C GLU A 230 -11.05 -16.11 -18.00
N SER A 231 -11.67 -16.90 -17.12
CA SER A 231 -12.92 -16.51 -16.45
C SER A 231 -12.61 -16.09 -15.02
N VAL A 232 -12.95 -14.84 -14.69
CA VAL A 232 -12.84 -14.28 -13.32
C VAL A 232 -14.24 -13.90 -12.87
N ASP A 233 -14.69 -14.47 -11.75
CA ASP A 233 -16.05 -14.29 -11.22
C ASP A 233 -17.16 -14.56 -12.27
N GLY A 234 -16.93 -15.53 -13.17
CA GLY A 234 -17.85 -15.89 -14.25
C GLY A 234 -17.81 -14.95 -15.47
N VAL A 235 -16.97 -13.91 -15.45
CA VAL A 235 -16.80 -12.98 -16.57
C VAL A 235 -15.56 -13.38 -17.38
N PRO A 236 -15.67 -13.60 -18.70
CA PRO A 236 -14.53 -13.85 -19.56
C PRO A 236 -13.71 -12.56 -19.74
N ILE A 237 -12.40 -12.66 -19.56
CA ILE A 237 -11.47 -11.53 -19.69
C ILE A 237 -10.28 -11.92 -20.57
N LYS A 238 -9.74 -10.95 -21.31
CA LYS A 238 -8.50 -11.11 -22.07
C LYS A 238 -7.32 -11.00 -21.13
N ILE A 239 -6.30 -11.85 -21.29
CA ILE A 239 -5.13 -11.86 -20.41
C ILE A 239 -3.84 -11.97 -21.21
N ILE A 240 -2.74 -11.57 -20.58
CA ILE A 240 -1.40 -11.91 -21.07
C ILE A 240 -1.11 -13.38 -20.71
N SER A 241 -0.77 -14.22 -21.69
CA SER A 241 -0.45 -15.65 -21.45
C SER A 241 0.96 -15.81 -20.85
N ALA A 242 1.12 -15.36 -19.61
CA ALA A 242 2.41 -15.29 -18.92
C ALA A 242 3.20 -16.61 -18.82
N ALA A 243 2.57 -17.76 -19.06
CA ALA A 243 3.23 -19.06 -19.14
C ALA A 243 4.14 -19.21 -20.37
N GLU A 244 3.89 -18.44 -21.45
CA GLU A 244 4.73 -18.41 -22.64
C GLU A 244 6.02 -17.60 -22.43
N TYR A 245 6.00 -16.66 -21.47
CA TYR A 245 7.11 -15.74 -21.23
C TYR A 245 8.30 -16.45 -20.57
N GLN A 246 9.45 -16.41 -21.24
CA GLN A 246 10.69 -16.99 -20.73
C GLN A 246 11.52 -15.92 -20.02
N TRP A 247 12.00 -16.22 -18.81
CA TRP A 247 12.90 -15.33 -18.08
C TRP A 247 14.34 -15.64 -18.47
N ASP A 248 15.13 -14.59 -18.71
CA ASP A 248 16.57 -14.67 -18.99
C ASP A 248 17.42 -14.84 -17.72
#